data_AF-A0AA38MZF3-F1
#
_entry.id   AF-A0AA38MZF3-F1
#
_cell.length_a   1.000
_cell.length_b   1.000
_cell.length_c   1.000
_cell.angle_alpha   90.00
_cell.angle_beta   90.00
_cell.angle_gamma   90.00
#
_symmetry.space_group_name_H-M   'P 1'
#
loop_
_entity.id
_entity.type
_entity.pdbx_description
1 polymer ?
#
loop_
_entity_poly.entity_id
_entity_poly.type
_entity_poly.pdbx_seq_one_letter_code
_entity_poly.pdbx_strand_id
1 'polypeptide(L)'
;MTDILRSYTDLSSSSPRFQVAAVLQSIINALPLTFDQSTRAALVRLLLRDLRTSSSKSRLFHKDAALALLALKTLGRIPVGSEPLTEASSLRTLMELSSSLYKDDRNASSEALKCIANTLLLYDYARVTFISKEVGGGEFCASLLEKATTSEQLFTLSRIMFLATASPSSLILTLVEDKRHGRTIIDVIPTKIDMVLSSVLANKAFARDAMSELLKFSFNLLLHYPKLYGLASPSSRGQQDFQSSNLDGLLPSLLRVYRSLPRTFPIPLVPPLTHAIHALVTIPITHSLISLWLSTTRNSTSRQLRSSHTPRPRSSSTLDRALNVFTAGRRSLSISSNSPASMVGNSHRDIVVRTMDLLEIVFSFHFPSNSNPDSREIREAFKNVLAGSGMSTDTSLDELVSPLLLLCTRICMMDHTSRKRVREWIIPPSLDRSYPLDERDDFLGRCIRLLGSVYHTRLKASVGEMLYAACDCDPSILSSLVGYGHVAGFLFNKGILSAPPPPSTDPHSSQRVVNPITGTYDTMAQNGMNNSIVEMTEEEKEIEMDKLFVLFDRLDRSGAPPTNQGKAVHSTVKSKRTPK
;
A
#
# COMPACT_ATOMS: atom_id res chain seq x y z
N MET A 1 -48.66 8.66 -12.26
CA MET A 1 -47.61 7.63 -12.29
C MET A 1 -48.29 6.31 -12.00
N THR A 2 -48.65 5.58 -13.06
CA THR A 2 -49.22 4.24 -13.01
C THR A 2 -48.33 3.34 -12.17
N ASP A 3 -48.92 2.68 -11.18
CA ASP A 3 -48.26 1.82 -10.21
C ASP A 3 -47.45 0.73 -10.95
N ILE A 4 -46.12 0.93 -11.07
CA ILE A 4 -45.22 0.07 -11.84
C ILE A 4 -45.30 -1.38 -11.33
N LEU A 5 -45.58 -1.56 -10.04
CA LEU A 5 -45.86 -2.86 -9.44
C LEU A 5 -47.08 -3.51 -10.09
N ARG A 6 -48.17 -2.76 -10.27
CA ARG A 6 -49.38 -3.26 -10.94
C ARG A 6 -49.10 -3.65 -12.39
N SER A 7 -48.38 -2.81 -13.12
CA SER A 7 -47.98 -3.11 -14.50
C SER A 7 -47.13 -4.38 -14.61
N TYR A 8 -46.32 -4.69 -13.59
CA TYR A 8 -45.55 -5.94 -13.53
C TYR A 8 -46.41 -7.14 -13.12
N THR A 9 -47.33 -6.98 -12.15
CA THR A 9 -48.20 -8.07 -11.70
C THR A 9 -49.20 -8.51 -12.76
N ASP A 10 -49.63 -7.59 -13.62
CA ASP A 10 -50.56 -7.83 -14.74
C ASP A 10 -49.93 -8.64 -15.88
N LEU A 11 -48.59 -8.83 -15.87
CA LEU A 11 -47.92 -9.69 -16.84
C LEU A 11 -48.27 -11.17 -16.57
N SER A 12 -48.40 -11.93 -17.66
CA SER A 12 -48.64 -13.38 -17.65
C SER A 12 -47.73 -14.10 -18.64
N SER A 13 -47.76 -15.43 -18.64
CA SER A 13 -47.05 -16.25 -19.63
C SER A 13 -47.45 -15.94 -21.08
N SER A 14 -48.66 -15.41 -21.29
CA SER A 14 -49.21 -15.07 -22.61
C SER A 14 -48.91 -13.62 -23.04
N SER A 15 -48.30 -12.80 -22.17
CA SER A 15 -47.99 -11.41 -22.50
C SER A 15 -46.90 -11.32 -23.59
N PRO A 16 -47.03 -10.39 -24.56
CA PRO A 16 -46.05 -10.23 -25.61
C PRO A 16 -44.70 -9.75 -25.05
N ARG A 17 -43.60 -10.27 -25.59
CA ARG A 17 -42.25 -10.02 -25.04
C ARG A 17 -41.82 -8.55 -25.09
N PHE A 18 -42.30 -7.78 -26.07
CA PHE A 18 -42.02 -6.34 -26.11
C PHE A 18 -42.64 -5.61 -24.91
N GLN A 19 -43.80 -6.05 -24.43
CA GLN A 19 -44.48 -5.46 -23.27
C GLN A 19 -43.74 -5.82 -21.98
N VAL A 20 -43.28 -7.07 -21.85
CA VAL A 20 -42.43 -7.50 -20.72
C VAL A 20 -41.15 -6.67 -20.66
N ALA A 21 -40.47 -6.51 -21.80
CA ALA A 21 -39.27 -5.67 -21.90
C ALA A 21 -39.57 -4.20 -21.57
N ALA A 22 -40.68 -3.64 -22.05
CA ALA A 22 -41.07 -2.26 -21.76
C ALA A 22 -41.34 -2.02 -20.26
N VAL A 23 -42.00 -2.96 -19.58
CA VAL A 23 -42.23 -2.88 -18.13
C VAL A 23 -40.92 -2.98 -17.35
N LEU A 24 -40.05 -3.93 -17.70
CA LEU A 24 -38.72 -4.04 -17.08
C LEU A 24 -37.86 -2.78 -17.31
N GLN A 25 -37.91 -2.22 -18.52
CA GLN A 25 -37.21 -0.98 -18.83
C GLN A 25 -37.79 0.22 -18.08
N SER A 26 -39.10 0.25 -17.85
CA SER A 26 -39.73 1.25 -16.99
C SER A 26 -39.20 1.16 -15.55
N ILE A 27 -38.99 -0.04 -15.00
CA ILE A 27 -38.36 -0.23 -13.69
C ILE A 27 -36.91 0.26 -13.70
N ILE A 28 -36.14 -0.04 -14.75
CA ILE A 28 -34.72 0.35 -14.87
C ILE A 28 -34.56 1.87 -14.97
N ASN A 29 -35.44 2.54 -15.72
CA ASN A 29 -35.34 3.98 -15.98
C ASN A 29 -36.04 4.83 -14.92
N ALA A 30 -36.76 4.20 -13.98
CA ALA A 30 -37.46 4.89 -12.92
C ALA A 30 -36.49 5.61 -11.96
N LEU A 31 -36.85 6.83 -11.55
CA LEU A 31 -36.05 7.60 -10.61
C LEU A 31 -36.02 6.93 -9.23
N PRO A 32 -34.94 7.03 -8.45
CA PRO A 32 -34.81 6.39 -7.14
C PRO A 32 -36.01 6.57 -6.18
N LEU A 33 -36.61 7.76 -6.19
CA LEU A 33 -37.73 8.18 -5.33
C LEU A 33 -39.11 7.78 -5.85
N THR A 34 -39.22 7.16 -7.03
CA THR A 34 -40.52 6.76 -7.59
C THR A 34 -41.15 5.55 -6.90
N PHE A 35 -40.38 4.79 -6.11
CA PHE A 35 -40.88 3.62 -5.41
C PHE A 35 -40.95 3.86 -3.90
N ASP A 36 -42.13 3.63 -3.33
CA ASP A 36 -42.30 3.45 -1.89
C ASP A 36 -41.56 2.19 -1.41
N GLN A 37 -41.21 2.18 -0.11
CA GLN A 37 -40.45 1.08 0.50
C GLN A 37 -41.15 -0.28 0.33
N SER A 38 -42.46 -0.34 0.54
CA SER A 38 -43.28 -1.55 0.42
C SER A 38 -43.33 -2.04 -1.03
N THR A 39 -43.56 -1.14 -1.98
CA THR A 39 -43.62 -1.41 -3.41
C THR A 39 -42.30 -1.96 -3.94
N ARG A 40 -41.17 -1.37 -3.51
CA ARG A 40 -39.82 -1.85 -3.85
C ARG A 40 -39.60 -3.28 -3.32
N ALA A 41 -39.93 -3.52 -2.05
CA ALA A 41 -39.77 -4.84 -1.44
C ALA A 41 -40.64 -5.91 -2.13
N ALA A 42 -41.87 -5.57 -2.52
CA ALA A 42 -42.77 -6.45 -3.25
C ALA A 42 -42.23 -6.78 -4.65
N LEU A 43 -41.76 -5.78 -5.40
CA LEU A 43 -41.15 -5.95 -6.72
C LEU A 43 -39.92 -6.85 -6.67
N VAL A 44 -39.02 -6.64 -5.71
CA VAL A 44 -37.81 -7.46 -5.51
C VAL A 44 -38.19 -8.93 -5.30
N ARG A 45 -39.13 -9.23 -4.40
CA ARG A 45 -39.57 -10.60 -4.13
C ARG A 45 -40.24 -11.25 -5.33
N LEU A 46 -41.07 -10.50 -6.07
CA LEU A 46 -41.74 -11.01 -7.27
C LEU A 46 -40.75 -11.33 -8.38
N LEU A 47 -39.81 -10.42 -8.67
CA LEU A 47 -38.77 -10.63 -9.69
C LEU A 47 -37.92 -11.85 -9.36
N LEU A 48 -37.47 -12.00 -8.10
CA LEU A 48 -36.69 -13.17 -7.67
C LEU A 48 -37.47 -14.47 -7.80
N ARG A 49 -38.74 -14.49 -7.40
CA ARG A 49 -39.59 -15.67 -7.52
C ARG A 49 -39.80 -16.06 -8.98
N ASP A 50 -40.08 -15.10 -9.84
CA ASP A 50 -40.39 -15.35 -11.25
C ASP A 50 -39.13 -15.74 -12.04
N LEU A 51 -37.95 -15.22 -11.67
CA LEU A 51 -36.65 -15.67 -12.17
C LEU A 51 -36.33 -17.11 -11.75
N ARG A 52 -36.59 -17.47 -10.48
CA ARG A 52 -36.36 -18.83 -9.96
C ARG A 52 -37.25 -19.87 -10.63
N THR A 53 -38.50 -19.53 -10.88
CA THR A 53 -39.53 -20.51 -11.24
C THR A 53 -39.56 -20.84 -12.73
N SER A 54 -38.77 -20.18 -13.60
CA SER A 54 -38.67 -20.31 -15.09
C SER A 54 -39.37 -21.53 -15.71
N SER A 55 -40.69 -21.54 -15.67
CA SER A 55 -41.59 -22.65 -16.05
C SER A 55 -42.65 -22.09 -16.99
N SER A 56 -43.44 -22.95 -17.63
CA SER A 56 -44.47 -22.57 -18.61
C SER A 56 -45.53 -21.60 -18.08
N LYS A 57 -45.66 -21.45 -16.75
CA LYS A 57 -46.56 -20.49 -16.08
C LYS A 57 -45.85 -19.22 -15.54
N SER A 58 -44.54 -19.09 -15.73
CA SER A 58 -43.78 -17.92 -15.26
C SER A 58 -43.98 -16.71 -16.17
N ARG A 59 -43.91 -15.50 -15.58
CA ARG A 59 -43.96 -14.23 -16.33
C ARG A 59 -42.69 -14.01 -17.15
N LEU A 60 -41.56 -14.51 -16.65
CA LEU A 60 -40.22 -14.32 -17.22
C LEU A 60 -39.71 -15.62 -17.85
N PHE A 61 -39.05 -15.49 -19.01
CA PHE A 61 -38.29 -16.56 -19.64
C PHE A 61 -36.78 -16.31 -19.54
N HIS A 62 -35.96 -17.32 -19.86
CA HIS A 62 -34.49 -17.21 -19.86
C HIS A 62 -33.96 -16.01 -20.68
N LYS A 63 -34.63 -15.67 -21.80
CA LYS A 63 -34.25 -14.52 -22.64
C LYS A 63 -34.53 -13.16 -21.98
N ASP A 64 -35.45 -13.12 -21.02
CA ASP A 64 -35.80 -11.89 -20.28
C ASP A 64 -34.92 -11.72 -19.02
N ALA A 65 -34.12 -12.73 -18.66
CA ALA A 65 -33.37 -12.78 -17.41
C ALA A 65 -32.36 -11.63 -17.27
N ALA A 66 -31.66 -11.26 -18.34
CA ALA A 66 -30.70 -10.14 -18.30
C ALA A 66 -31.38 -8.80 -17.93
N LEU A 67 -32.52 -8.49 -18.56
CA LEU A 67 -33.28 -7.27 -18.27
C LEU A 67 -33.89 -7.31 -16.87
N ALA A 68 -34.40 -8.46 -16.44
CA ALA A 68 -34.98 -8.62 -15.11
C ALA A 68 -33.92 -8.50 -14.00
N LEU A 69 -32.73 -9.07 -14.19
CA LEU A 69 -31.61 -8.94 -13.25
C LEU A 69 -31.05 -7.51 -13.24
N LEU A 70 -31.01 -6.82 -14.38
CA LEU A 70 -30.66 -5.41 -14.44
C LEU A 70 -31.68 -4.54 -13.67
N ALA A 71 -32.98 -4.83 -13.82
CA ALA A 71 -34.03 -4.17 -13.04
C ALA A 71 -33.85 -4.42 -11.54
N LEU A 72 -33.59 -5.67 -11.15
CA LEU A 72 -33.31 -6.04 -9.76
C LEU A 72 -32.08 -5.32 -9.20
N LYS A 73 -31.00 -5.23 -9.98
CA LYS A 73 -29.78 -4.49 -9.62
C LYS A 73 -30.07 -3.02 -9.38
N THR A 74 -30.90 -2.40 -10.23
CA THR A 74 -31.30 -0.99 -10.11
C THR A 74 -32.13 -0.74 -8.86
N LEU A 75 -33.11 -1.61 -8.56
CA LEU A 75 -33.88 -1.55 -7.32
C LEU A 75 -32.95 -1.66 -6.10
N GLY A 76 -32.01 -2.61 -6.15
CA GLY A 76 -31.03 -2.87 -5.10
C GLY A 76 -29.97 -1.79 -4.89
N ARG A 77 -29.96 -0.67 -5.64
CA ARG A 77 -29.05 0.45 -5.38
C ARG A 77 -29.44 1.26 -4.15
N ILE A 78 -30.71 1.18 -3.75
CA ILE A 78 -31.26 1.94 -2.63
C ILE A 78 -31.48 0.98 -1.47
N PRO A 79 -30.93 1.23 -0.28
CA PRO A 79 -31.04 0.31 0.84
C PRO A 79 -32.47 0.24 1.42
N VAL A 80 -33.22 1.34 1.39
CA VAL A 80 -34.60 1.36 1.88
C VAL A 80 -35.45 0.42 0.99
N GLY A 81 -36.09 -0.60 1.55
CA GLY A 81 -37.00 -1.49 0.80
C GLY A 81 -36.34 -2.56 -0.08
N SER A 82 -35.00 -2.59 -0.15
CA SER A 82 -34.24 -3.64 -0.86
C SER A 82 -33.73 -4.75 0.07
N GLU A 83 -34.09 -4.68 1.34
CA GLU A 83 -33.80 -5.68 2.38
C GLU A 83 -34.13 -7.13 1.95
N PRO A 84 -35.17 -7.43 1.14
CA PRO A 84 -35.43 -8.81 0.71
C PRO A 84 -34.28 -9.44 -0.08
N LEU A 85 -33.36 -8.66 -0.66
CA LEU A 85 -32.15 -9.18 -1.31
C LEU A 85 -31.15 -9.80 -0.32
N THR A 86 -31.22 -9.42 0.95
CA THR A 86 -30.30 -9.90 2.01
C THR A 86 -30.71 -11.26 2.58
N GLU A 87 -31.93 -11.71 2.30
CA GLU A 87 -32.46 -13.00 2.75
C GLU A 87 -31.65 -14.16 2.14
N ALA A 88 -31.42 -15.23 2.91
CA ALA A 88 -30.60 -16.38 2.47
C ALA A 88 -31.18 -17.07 1.22
N SER A 89 -32.50 -17.12 1.09
CA SER A 89 -33.22 -17.65 -0.08
C SER A 89 -32.94 -16.84 -1.34
N SER A 90 -32.92 -15.51 -1.24
CA SER A 90 -32.64 -14.57 -2.32
C SER A 90 -31.19 -14.69 -2.80
N LEU A 91 -30.23 -14.71 -1.86
CA LEU A 91 -28.81 -14.85 -2.18
C LEU A 91 -28.51 -16.19 -2.86
N ARG A 92 -29.06 -17.31 -2.36
CA ARG A 92 -28.96 -18.62 -3.02
C ARG A 92 -29.53 -18.59 -4.44
N THR A 93 -30.73 -18.01 -4.61
CA THR A 93 -31.37 -17.91 -5.92
C THR A 93 -30.47 -17.17 -6.92
N LEU A 94 -29.88 -16.04 -6.52
CA LEU A 94 -28.97 -15.28 -7.37
C LEU A 94 -27.69 -16.06 -7.71
N MET A 95 -27.15 -16.83 -6.76
CA MET A 95 -26.00 -17.70 -7.00
C MET A 95 -26.33 -18.80 -8.00
N GLU A 96 -27.43 -19.52 -7.81
CA GLU A 96 -27.91 -20.56 -8.72
C GLU A 96 -28.11 -20.01 -10.14
N LEU A 97 -28.78 -18.86 -10.26
CA LEU A 97 -28.98 -18.16 -11.53
C LEU A 97 -27.66 -17.76 -12.19
N SER A 98 -26.68 -17.29 -11.41
CA SER A 98 -25.37 -16.93 -11.97
C SER A 98 -24.65 -18.12 -12.60
N SER A 99 -24.80 -19.32 -12.02
CA SER A 99 -24.20 -20.55 -12.55
C SER A 99 -25.01 -21.13 -13.71
N SER A 100 -26.34 -21.17 -13.61
CA SER A 100 -27.20 -21.76 -14.64
C SER A 100 -27.13 -20.96 -15.94
N LEU A 101 -27.17 -19.61 -15.83
CA LEU A 101 -27.17 -18.73 -16.98
C LEU A 101 -25.77 -18.52 -17.58
N TYR A 102 -24.69 -18.99 -16.95
CA TYR A 102 -23.32 -18.73 -17.42
C TYR A 102 -23.06 -19.21 -18.86
N LYS A 103 -23.66 -20.35 -19.26
CA LYS A 103 -23.52 -20.90 -20.61
C LYS A 103 -24.46 -20.24 -21.62
N ASP A 104 -25.67 -19.91 -21.20
CA ASP A 104 -26.73 -19.42 -22.09
C ASP A 104 -26.64 -17.90 -22.30
N ASP A 105 -26.44 -17.14 -21.22
CA ASP A 105 -26.36 -15.68 -21.22
C ASP A 105 -25.34 -15.18 -20.18
N ARG A 106 -24.14 -14.88 -20.67
CA ARG A 106 -23.05 -14.32 -19.86
C ARG A 106 -23.39 -12.96 -19.23
N ASN A 107 -24.22 -12.16 -19.89
CA ASN A 107 -24.63 -10.86 -19.37
C ASN A 107 -25.57 -11.04 -18.19
N ALA A 108 -26.57 -11.92 -18.31
CA ALA A 108 -27.46 -12.26 -17.20
C ALA A 108 -26.69 -12.83 -16.00
N SER A 109 -25.74 -13.74 -16.24
CA SER A 109 -24.85 -14.27 -15.18
C SER A 109 -24.06 -13.17 -14.47
N SER A 110 -23.48 -12.23 -15.23
CA SER A 110 -22.75 -11.07 -14.70
C SER A 110 -23.66 -10.16 -13.86
N GLU A 111 -24.88 -9.88 -14.33
CA GLU A 111 -25.86 -9.06 -13.63
C GLU A 111 -26.32 -9.69 -12.31
N ALA A 112 -26.50 -11.02 -12.25
CA ALA A 112 -26.79 -11.73 -10.99
C ALA A 112 -25.66 -11.56 -9.96
N LEU A 113 -24.39 -11.71 -10.38
CA LEU A 113 -23.24 -11.49 -9.50
C LEU A 113 -23.15 -10.02 -9.04
N LYS A 114 -23.45 -9.05 -9.92
CA LYS A 114 -23.47 -7.63 -9.57
C LYS A 114 -24.57 -7.31 -8.55
N CYS A 115 -25.74 -7.97 -8.61
CA CYS A 115 -26.76 -7.86 -7.57
C CYS A 115 -26.20 -8.30 -6.22
N ILE A 116 -25.55 -9.46 -6.14
CA ILE A 116 -24.91 -9.96 -4.92
C ILE A 116 -23.88 -8.95 -4.41
N ALA A 117 -22.98 -8.46 -5.27
CA ALA A 117 -21.93 -7.52 -4.87
C ALA A 117 -22.51 -6.22 -4.29
N ASN A 118 -23.59 -5.68 -4.89
CA ASN A 118 -24.27 -4.49 -4.38
C ASN A 118 -24.94 -4.75 -3.03
N THR A 119 -25.61 -5.90 -2.86
CA THR A 119 -26.22 -6.27 -1.58
C THR A 119 -25.16 -6.36 -0.48
N LEU A 120 -24.03 -7.02 -0.74
CA LEU A 120 -22.93 -7.13 0.23
C LEU A 120 -22.24 -5.79 0.53
N LEU A 121 -22.24 -4.86 -0.44
CA LEU A 121 -21.69 -3.52 -0.25
C LEU A 121 -22.58 -2.70 0.67
N LEU A 122 -23.91 -2.76 0.48
CA LEU A 122 -24.87 -1.92 1.19
C LEU A 122 -25.23 -2.44 2.59
N TYR A 123 -25.18 -3.77 2.82
CA TYR A 123 -25.61 -4.37 4.08
C TYR A 123 -24.51 -5.22 4.68
N ASP A 124 -23.95 -4.77 5.81
CA ASP A 124 -22.89 -5.49 6.51
C ASP A 124 -23.36 -6.87 7.01
N TYR A 125 -24.59 -6.97 7.53
CA TYR A 125 -25.15 -8.25 8.00
C TYR A 125 -25.36 -9.26 6.87
N ALA A 126 -25.61 -8.81 5.63
CA ALA A 126 -25.75 -9.69 4.49
C ALA A 126 -24.45 -10.44 4.17
N ARG A 127 -23.27 -9.90 4.55
CA ARG A 127 -21.98 -10.60 4.44
C ARG A 127 -21.95 -11.84 5.32
N VAL A 128 -22.49 -11.75 6.54
CA VAL A 128 -22.59 -12.89 7.46
C VAL A 128 -23.57 -13.93 6.90
N THR A 129 -24.74 -13.50 6.43
CA THR A 129 -25.73 -14.39 5.81
C THR A 129 -25.15 -15.11 4.59
N PHE A 130 -24.40 -14.40 3.74
CA PHE A 130 -23.76 -14.95 2.55
C PHE A 130 -22.70 -16.02 2.85
N ILE A 131 -21.98 -15.87 3.95
CA ILE A 131 -20.93 -16.81 4.39
C ILE A 131 -21.54 -18.03 5.12
N SER A 132 -22.73 -17.89 5.69
CA SER A 132 -23.40 -18.95 6.43
C SER A 132 -23.47 -20.26 5.64
N LYS A 133 -23.49 -21.39 6.35
CA LYS A 133 -23.64 -22.73 5.75
C LYS A 133 -24.95 -22.89 4.97
N GLU A 134 -25.93 -22.03 5.23
CA GLU A 134 -27.12 -21.97 4.40
C GLU A 134 -26.71 -21.54 2.99
N VAL A 135 -26.20 -20.33 2.81
CA VAL A 135 -25.91 -19.81 1.46
C VAL A 135 -24.69 -20.48 0.82
N GLY A 136 -23.62 -20.71 1.58
CA GLY A 136 -22.38 -21.31 1.07
C GLY A 136 -21.66 -20.42 0.03
N GLY A 137 -21.88 -19.10 0.09
CA GLY A 137 -21.49 -18.15 -0.95
C GLY A 137 -19.99 -18.06 -1.19
N GLY A 138 -19.18 -18.16 -0.13
CA GLY A 138 -17.73 -18.06 -0.23
C GLY A 138 -17.08 -19.23 -0.99
N GLU A 139 -17.55 -20.46 -0.77
CA GLU A 139 -17.05 -21.64 -1.49
C GLU A 139 -17.48 -21.62 -2.96
N PHE A 140 -18.74 -21.25 -3.20
CA PHE A 140 -19.27 -21.08 -4.54
C PHE A 140 -18.48 -20.05 -5.35
N CYS A 141 -18.28 -18.84 -4.80
CA CYS A 141 -17.54 -17.78 -5.48
C CYS A 141 -16.07 -18.14 -5.72
N ALA A 142 -15.43 -18.85 -4.81
CA ALA A 142 -14.07 -19.33 -5.03
C ALA A 142 -13.98 -20.38 -6.16
N SER A 143 -14.94 -21.30 -6.25
CA SER A 143 -15.02 -22.26 -7.36
C SER A 143 -15.27 -21.58 -8.71
N LEU A 144 -16.05 -20.49 -8.70
CA LEU A 144 -16.33 -19.69 -9.89
C LEU A 144 -15.14 -18.82 -10.28
N LEU A 145 -14.39 -18.32 -9.30
CA LEU A 145 -13.15 -17.56 -9.50
C LEU A 145 -12.09 -18.42 -10.20
N GLU A 146 -11.96 -19.69 -9.81
CA GLU A 146 -11.05 -20.64 -10.47
C GLU A 146 -11.34 -20.76 -11.97
N LYS A 147 -12.63 -20.79 -12.36
CA LYS A 147 -13.07 -20.91 -13.75
C LYS A 147 -13.09 -19.60 -14.53
N ALA A 148 -13.08 -18.45 -13.85
CA ALA A 148 -13.21 -17.14 -14.49
C ALA A 148 -12.02 -16.82 -15.42
N THR A 149 -12.32 -16.36 -16.64
CA THR A 149 -11.33 -16.02 -17.67
C THR A 149 -11.36 -14.56 -18.11
N THR A 150 -12.47 -13.86 -17.89
CA THR A 150 -12.66 -12.47 -18.33
C THR A 150 -12.37 -11.47 -17.20
N SER A 151 -11.83 -10.30 -17.53
CA SER A 151 -11.53 -9.25 -16.55
C SER A 151 -12.76 -8.78 -15.77
N GLU A 152 -13.92 -8.65 -16.43
CA GLU A 152 -15.17 -8.22 -15.78
C GLU A 152 -15.69 -9.25 -14.77
N GLN A 153 -15.60 -10.54 -15.10
CA GLN A 153 -16.00 -11.60 -14.18
C GLN A 153 -15.05 -11.66 -12.99
N LEU A 154 -13.74 -11.55 -13.23
CA LEU A 154 -12.73 -11.51 -12.17
C LEU A 154 -12.91 -10.30 -11.26
N PHE A 155 -13.20 -9.13 -11.81
CA PHE A 155 -13.54 -7.93 -11.05
C PHE A 155 -14.72 -8.19 -10.11
N THR A 156 -15.85 -8.67 -10.66
CA THR A 156 -17.08 -8.86 -9.88
C THR A 156 -16.90 -9.92 -8.79
N LEU A 157 -16.27 -11.06 -9.11
CA LEU A 157 -16.00 -12.12 -8.14
C LEU A 157 -15.01 -11.68 -7.07
N SER A 158 -13.92 -11.01 -7.45
CA SER A 158 -12.94 -10.50 -6.49
C SER A 158 -13.57 -9.46 -5.56
N ARG A 159 -14.50 -8.64 -6.07
CA ARG A 159 -15.27 -7.69 -5.25
C ARG A 159 -16.17 -8.39 -4.23
N ILE A 160 -16.91 -9.42 -4.65
CA ILE A 160 -17.73 -10.23 -3.74
C ILE A 160 -16.85 -10.87 -2.66
N MET A 161 -15.73 -11.46 -3.05
CA MET A 161 -14.78 -12.10 -2.13
C MET A 161 -14.13 -11.08 -1.19
N PHE A 162 -13.76 -9.90 -1.67
CA PHE A 162 -13.25 -8.79 -0.87
C PHE A 162 -14.28 -8.36 0.19
N LEU A 163 -15.54 -8.15 -0.20
CA LEU A 163 -16.62 -7.78 0.72
C LEU A 163 -16.90 -8.90 1.74
N ALA A 164 -16.94 -10.16 1.30
CA ALA A 164 -17.15 -11.31 2.18
C ALA A 164 -15.98 -11.52 3.16
N THR A 165 -14.78 -11.06 2.84
CA THR A 165 -13.58 -11.17 3.70
C THR A 165 -13.21 -9.87 4.39
N ALA A 166 -14.09 -8.86 4.38
CA ALA A 166 -13.85 -7.57 5.03
C ALA A 166 -13.68 -7.68 6.56
N SER A 167 -14.27 -8.71 7.16
CA SER A 167 -14.14 -9.04 8.57
C SER A 167 -13.51 -10.42 8.76
N PRO A 168 -12.74 -10.64 9.83
CA PRO A 168 -12.18 -11.95 10.14
C PRO A 168 -13.31 -12.96 10.35
N SER A 169 -13.33 -14.04 9.59
CA SER A 169 -14.38 -15.06 9.60
C SER A 169 -13.83 -16.45 9.33
N SER A 170 -14.60 -17.48 9.69
CA SER A 170 -14.25 -18.89 9.42
C SER A 170 -14.05 -19.18 7.94
N LEU A 171 -14.66 -18.39 7.04
CA LEU A 171 -14.44 -18.47 5.60
C LEU A 171 -12.96 -18.31 5.24
N ILE A 172 -12.24 -17.41 5.90
CA ILE A 172 -10.83 -17.17 5.56
C ILE A 172 -9.98 -18.42 5.84
N LEU A 173 -10.28 -19.14 6.93
CA LEU A 173 -9.61 -20.41 7.25
C LEU A 173 -9.93 -21.47 6.20
N THR A 174 -11.22 -21.69 5.89
CA THR A 174 -11.61 -22.69 4.88
C THR A 174 -11.06 -22.36 3.50
N LEU A 175 -11.01 -21.09 3.09
CA LEU A 175 -10.46 -20.68 1.80
C LEU A 175 -8.98 -21.03 1.64
N VAL A 176 -8.19 -20.88 2.71
CA VAL A 176 -6.74 -21.07 2.70
C VAL A 176 -6.35 -22.54 2.97
N GLU A 177 -7.05 -23.22 3.88
CA GLU A 177 -6.72 -24.58 4.30
C GLU A 177 -7.36 -25.66 3.41
N ASP A 178 -8.61 -25.45 2.95
CA ASP A 178 -9.31 -26.49 2.19
C ASP A 178 -8.87 -26.53 0.73
N LYS A 179 -8.50 -27.73 0.30
CA LYS A 179 -8.17 -28.01 -1.10
C LYS A 179 -9.44 -28.22 -1.91
N ARG A 180 -9.64 -27.38 -2.93
CA ARG A 180 -10.70 -27.51 -3.93
C ARG A 180 -10.10 -28.00 -5.23
N HIS A 181 -10.54 -29.16 -5.72
CA HIS A 181 -9.96 -29.79 -6.91
C HIS A 181 -8.43 -29.97 -6.85
N GLY A 182 -7.87 -30.16 -5.66
CA GLY A 182 -6.42 -30.28 -5.42
C GLY A 182 -5.65 -28.96 -5.35
N ARG A 183 -6.31 -27.81 -5.47
CA ARG A 183 -5.73 -26.46 -5.36
C ARG A 183 -6.38 -25.67 -4.23
N THR A 184 -5.58 -24.86 -3.55
CA THR A 184 -6.07 -23.90 -2.56
C THR A 184 -6.39 -22.56 -3.22
N ILE A 185 -7.08 -21.66 -2.52
CA ILE A 185 -7.27 -20.29 -3.05
C ILE A 185 -5.92 -19.59 -3.29
N ILE A 186 -4.89 -19.97 -2.51
CA ILE A 186 -3.54 -19.43 -2.60
C ILE A 186 -2.82 -19.89 -3.87
N ASP A 187 -3.25 -20.97 -4.51
CA ASP A 187 -2.76 -21.38 -5.83
C ASP A 187 -3.52 -20.66 -6.96
N VAL A 188 -4.81 -20.39 -6.75
CA VAL A 188 -5.69 -19.74 -7.73
C VAL A 188 -5.37 -18.25 -7.88
N ILE A 189 -5.26 -17.52 -6.77
CA ILE A 189 -5.05 -16.06 -6.78
C ILE A 189 -3.80 -15.66 -7.58
N PRO A 190 -2.60 -16.24 -7.37
CA PRO A 190 -1.39 -15.92 -8.14
C PRO A 190 -1.60 -16.09 -9.64
N THR A 191 -2.22 -17.21 -10.03
CA THR A 191 -2.53 -17.51 -11.43
C THR A 191 -3.44 -16.45 -12.05
N LYS A 192 -4.46 -15.99 -11.31
CA LYS A 192 -5.36 -14.93 -11.76
C LYS A 192 -4.69 -13.56 -11.79
N ILE A 193 -3.82 -13.27 -10.81
CA ILE A 193 -3.01 -12.05 -10.79
C ILE A 193 -2.15 -11.97 -12.06
N ASP A 194 -1.46 -13.05 -12.43
CA ASP A 194 -0.59 -13.07 -13.61
C ASP A 194 -1.37 -12.93 -14.93
N MET A 195 -2.55 -13.55 -15.01
CA MET A 195 -3.45 -13.41 -16.16
C MET A 195 -3.97 -11.98 -16.30
N VAL A 196 -4.39 -11.35 -15.21
CA VAL A 196 -4.85 -9.96 -15.20
C VAL A 196 -3.69 -9.00 -15.45
N LEU A 197 -2.49 -9.27 -14.93
CA LEU A 197 -1.29 -8.47 -15.19
C LEU A 197 -1.00 -8.42 -16.69
N SER A 198 -1.04 -9.57 -17.36
CA SER A 198 -0.89 -9.65 -18.82
C SER A 198 -1.94 -8.80 -19.55
N SER A 199 -3.18 -8.77 -19.03
CA SER A 199 -4.26 -7.95 -19.57
C SER A 199 -4.10 -6.45 -19.30
N VAL A 200 -3.53 -6.08 -18.14
CA VAL A 200 -3.19 -4.68 -17.80
C VAL A 200 -2.08 -4.17 -18.70
N LEU A 201 -1.03 -4.97 -18.94
CA LEU A 201 0.06 -4.61 -19.85
C LEU A 201 -0.42 -4.48 -21.30
N ALA A 202 -1.41 -5.29 -21.70
CA ALA A 202 -2.10 -5.16 -22.99
C ALA A 202 -3.16 -4.04 -23.03
N ASN A 203 -3.27 -3.23 -21.98
CA ASN A 203 -4.22 -2.12 -21.85
C ASN A 203 -5.69 -2.50 -22.12
N LYS A 204 -6.11 -3.70 -21.70
CA LYS A 204 -7.49 -4.15 -21.85
C LYS A 204 -8.42 -3.42 -20.87
N ALA A 205 -9.65 -3.12 -21.32
CA ALA A 205 -10.69 -2.55 -20.48
C ALA A 205 -10.96 -3.42 -19.24
N PHE A 206 -11.31 -2.78 -18.11
CA PHE A 206 -11.56 -3.41 -16.80
C PHE A 206 -10.38 -4.18 -16.18
N ALA A 207 -9.22 -4.33 -16.85
CA ALA A 207 -8.11 -5.11 -16.31
C ALA A 207 -7.51 -4.46 -15.05
N ARG A 208 -7.40 -3.13 -15.02
CA ARG A 208 -6.88 -2.38 -13.85
C ARG A 208 -7.83 -2.46 -12.66
N ASP A 209 -9.13 -2.39 -12.90
CA ASP A 209 -10.16 -2.52 -11.87
C ASP A 209 -10.17 -3.94 -11.31
N ALA A 210 -10.12 -4.95 -12.18
CA ALA A 210 -10.04 -6.35 -11.79
C ALA A 210 -8.78 -6.64 -10.95
N MET A 211 -7.63 -6.10 -11.34
CA MET A 211 -6.39 -6.20 -10.57
C MET A 211 -6.55 -5.58 -9.19
N SER A 212 -7.18 -4.40 -9.11
CA SER A 212 -7.39 -3.69 -7.84
C SER A 212 -8.23 -4.52 -6.86
N GLU A 213 -9.36 -5.08 -7.32
CA GLU A 213 -10.22 -5.92 -6.45
C GLU A 213 -9.54 -7.23 -6.05
N LEU A 214 -8.76 -7.85 -6.95
CA LEU A 214 -8.02 -9.08 -6.65
C LEU A 214 -6.90 -8.84 -5.62
N LEU A 215 -6.22 -7.70 -5.70
CA LEU A 215 -5.21 -7.31 -4.71
C LEU A 215 -5.83 -6.95 -3.35
N LYS A 216 -6.99 -6.29 -3.32
CA LYS A 216 -7.74 -6.04 -2.07
C LYS A 216 -8.17 -7.34 -1.41
N PHE A 217 -8.70 -8.28 -2.18
CA PHE A 217 -9.03 -9.61 -1.67
C PHE A 217 -7.79 -10.33 -1.11
N SER A 218 -6.67 -10.30 -1.85
CA SER A 218 -5.39 -10.87 -1.39
C SER A 218 -4.92 -10.22 -0.08
N PHE A 219 -5.04 -8.90 0.04
CA PHE A 219 -4.72 -8.16 1.26
C PHE A 219 -5.56 -8.60 2.46
N ASN A 220 -6.88 -8.79 2.30
CA ASN A 220 -7.72 -9.28 3.39
C ASN A 220 -7.27 -10.66 3.89
N LEU A 221 -6.90 -11.57 2.99
CA LEU A 221 -6.37 -12.89 3.37
C LEU A 221 -5.06 -12.74 4.15
N LEU A 222 -4.11 -11.95 3.65
CA LEU A 222 -2.82 -11.70 4.31
C LEU A 222 -2.97 -11.03 5.67
N LEU A 223 -3.95 -10.13 5.83
CA LEU A 223 -4.17 -9.38 7.05
C LEU A 223 -4.87 -10.20 8.14
N HIS A 224 -5.88 -10.99 7.78
CA HIS A 224 -6.76 -11.65 8.74
C HIS A 224 -6.37 -13.10 9.03
N TYR A 225 -5.83 -13.84 8.07
CA TYR A 225 -5.51 -15.25 8.26
C TYR A 225 -4.50 -15.49 9.39
N PRO A 226 -3.36 -14.78 9.50
CA PRO A 226 -2.39 -15.03 10.58
C PRO A 226 -3.01 -14.83 11.98
N LYS A 227 -3.90 -13.84 12.10
CA LYS A 227 -4.62 -13.55 13.36
C LYS A 227 -5.60 -14.66 13.73
N LEU A 228 -6.32 -15.18 12.75
CA LEU A 228 -7.29 -16.27 12.95
C LEU A 228 -6.61 -17.60 13.25
N TYR A 229 -5.54 -17.93 12.52
CA TYR A 229 -4.78 -19.16 12.72
C TYR A 229 -4.13 -19.21 14.11
N GLY A 230 -3.55 -18.10 14.57
CA GLY A 230 -2.97 -18.00 15.92
C GLY A 230 -3.99 -18.16 17.06
N LEU A 231 -5.27 -17.86 16.79
CA LEU A 231 -6.38 -18.11 17.72
C LEU A 231 -6.84 -19.58 17.68
N ALA A 232 -6.88 -20.18 16.49
CA ALA A 232 -7.33 -21.56 16.29
C ALA A 232 -6.31 -22.61 16.77
N SER A 233 -5.01 -22.31 16.70
CA SER A 233 -3.92 -23.21 17.12
C SER A 233 -3.06 -22.63 18.25
N PRO A 234 -3.52 -22.70 19.52
CA PRO A 234 -2.85 -22.08 20.68
C PRO A 234 -1.51 -22.72 21.05
N SER A 235 -1.19 -23.92 20.54
CA SER A 235 0.10 -24.62 20.74
C SER A 235 1.29 -23.96 20.01
N SER A 236 1.04 -22.95 19.17
CA SER A 236 2.05 -22.28 18.32
C SER A 236 2.49 -20.90 18.83
N ARG A 237 2.03 -20.45 20.01
CA ARG A 237 2.16 -19.05 20.49
C ARG A 237 3.58 -18.54 20.80
N GLY A 238 4.64 -19.30 20.53
CA GLY A 238 6.01 -19.00 20.97
C GLY A 238 6.97 -18.37 19.95
N GLN A 239 6.64 -18.30 18.66
CA GLN A 239 7.56 -17.80 17.62
C GLN A 239 7.00 -16.51 17.00
N GLN A 240 7.70 -15.38 17.12
CA GLN A 240 7.18 -14.06 16.70
C GLN A 240 7.13 -13.86 15.16
N ASP A 241 7.45 -14.88 14.35
CA ASP A 241 7.54 -14.81 12.89
C ASP A 241 6.38 -15.51 12.14
N PHE A 242 5.21 -15.73 12.78
CA PHE A 242 4.09 -16.46 12.16
C PHE A 242 3.37 -15.66 11.07
N GLN A 243 3.95 -15.62 9.87
CA GLN A 243 3.16 -15.88 8.67
C GLN A 243 3.22 -17.38 8.41
N SER A 244 2.06 -18.04 8.31
CA SER A 244 2.00 -19.44 7.88
C SER A 244 2.59 -19.55 6.49
N SER A 245 3.48 -20.52 6.29
CA SER A 245 4.03 -20.89 4.96
C SER A 245 2.95 -21.05 3.88
N ASN A 246 1.70 -21.31 4.28
CA ASN A 246 0.53 -21.42 3.42
C ASN A 246 0.22 -20.16 2.60
N LEU A 247 0.68 -18.98 3.00
CA LEU A 247 0.44 -17.71 2.29
C LEU A 247 1.60 -17.28 1.39
N ASP A 248 2.75 -17.96 1.50
CA ASP A 248 3.99 -17.60 0.79
C ASP A 248 3.84 -17.69 -0.73
N GLY A 249 2.90 -18.53 -1.20
CA GLY A 249 2.56 -18.67 -2.63
C GLY A 249 2.06 -17.37 -3.28
N LEU A 250 1.55 -16.41 -2.50
CA LEU A 250 1.10 -15.11 -3.03
C LEU A 250 2.27 -14.18 -3.38
N LEU A 251 3.40 -14.30 -2.67
CA LEU A 251 4.51 -13.34 -2.76
C LEU A 251 5.09 -13.22 -4.19
N PRO A 252 5.39 -14.29 -4.94
CA PRO A 252 6.01 -14.17 -6.26
C PRO A 252 5.17 -13.37 -7.27
N SER A 253 3.85 -13.59 -7.31
CA SER A 253 2.97 -12.87 -8.23
C SER A 253 2.73 -11.43 -7.77
N LEU A 254 2.66 -11.16 -6.47
CA LEU A 254 2.61 -9.78 -5.94
C LEU A 254 3.89 -9.00 -6.28
N LEU A 255 5.07 -9.62 -6.13
CA LEU A 255 6.34 -9.03 -6.56
C LEU A 255 6.38 -8.79 -8.06
N ARG A 256 5.86 -9.72 -8.87
CA ARG A 256 5.79 -9.55 -10.33
C ARG A 256 4.89 -8.39 -10.72
N VAL A 257 3.72 -8.25 -10.10
CA VAL A 257 2.84 -7.08 -10.27
C VAL A 257 3.55 -5.81 -9.86
N TYR A 258 4.10 -5.79 -8.65
CA TYR A 258 4.82 -4.63 -8.15
C TYR A 258 5.99 -4.27 -9.05
N ARG A 259 6.67 -5.21 -9.72
CA ARG A 259 7.82 -4.94 -10.61
C ARG A 259 7.46 -4.61 -12.06
N SER A 260 6.28 -5.06 -12.53
CA SER A 260 5.89 -4.97 -13.94
C SER A 260 4.84 -3.92 -14.23
N LEU A 261 4.06 -3.48 -13.24
CA LEU A 261 3.05 -2.44 -13.46
C LEU A 261 3.72 -1.17 -13.98
N PRO A 262 3.21 -0.57 -15.08
CA PRO A 262 3.76 0.66 -15.62
C PRO A 262 3.54 1.81 -14.63
N ARG A 263 4.41 2.81 -14.71
CA ARG A 263 4.23 4.07 -13.98
C ARG A 263 2.98 4.76 -14.50
N THR A 264 2.22 5.36 -13.59
CA THR A 264 1.06 6.17 -13.95
C THR A 264 1.45 7.63 -14.03
N PHE A 265 0.90 8.31 -15.03
CA PHE A 265 1.05 9.74 -15.25
C PHE A 265 -0.36 10.35 -15.34
N PRO A 266 -0.61 11.55 -14.77
CA PRO A 266 0.34 12.42 -14.07
C PRO A 266 0.61 12.03 -12.62
N ILE A 267 -0.22 11.18 -12.03
CA ILE A 267 -0.17 10.84 -10.60
C ILE A 267 0.69 9.59 -10.40
N PRO A 268 1.78 9.66 -9.61
CA PRO A 268 2.78 8.60 -9.56
C PRO A 268 2.32 7.35 -8.80
N LEU A 269 1.32 7.48 -7.92
CA LEU A 269 0.86 6.40 -7.05
C LEU A 269 -0.67 6.28 -7.05
N VAL A 270 -1.20 5.36 -7.84
CA VAL A 270 -2.65 5.09 -7.96
C VAL A 270 -2.93 3.58 -8.01
N PRO A 271 -4.19 3.14 -7.77
CA PRO A 271 -4.58 1.76 -8.01
C PRO A 271 -4.29 1.29 -9.46
N PRO A 272 -3.85 0.03 -9.67
CA PRO A 272 -3.69 -1.06 -8.69
C PRO A 272 -2.37 -1.06 -7.90
N LEU A 273 -1.42 -0.14 -8.18
CA LEU A 273 -0.07 -0.17 -7.57
C LEU A 273 -0.12 0.05 -6.05
N THR A 274 -0.99 0.94 -5.57
CA THR A 274 -1.22 1.17 -4.14
C THR A 274 -1.62 -0.12 -3.41
N HIS A 275 -2.57 -0.87 -3.98
CA HIS A 275 -3.02 -2.14 -3.40
C HIS A 275 -1.94 -3.22 -3.43
N ALA A 276 -1.07 -3.23 -4.44
CA ALA A 276 0.09 -4.12 -4.47
C ALA A 276 1.07 -3.81 -3.32
N ILE A 277 1.33 -2.53 -3.05
CA ILE A 277 2.16 -2.11 -1.91
C ILE A 277 1.52 -2.52 -0.59
N HIS A 278 0.21 -2.26 -0.41
CA HIS A 278 -0.49 -2.68 0.81
C HIS A 278 -0.41 -4.18 1.05
N ALA A 279 -0.59 -5.01 0.01
CA ALA A 279 -0.43 -6.46 0.13
C ALA A 279 1.01 -6.85 0.47
N LEU A 280 2.01 -6.28 -0.19
CA LEU A 280 3.42 -6.58 0.08
C LEU A 280 3.85 -6.20 1.51
N VAL A 281 3.40 -5.06 2.02
CA VAL A 281 3.73 -4.61 3.39
C VAL A 281 3.24 -5.58 4.46
N THR A 282 2.15 -6.32 4.20
CA THR A 282 1.64 -7.32 5.15
C THR A 282 2.47 -8.59 5.24
N ILE A 283 3.33 -8.85 4.25
CA ILE A 283 4.18 -10.03 4.20
C ILE A 283 5.52 -9.70 4.89
N PRO A 284 5.86 -10.26 6.07
CA PRO A 284 7.19 -10.16 6.64
C PRO A 284 8.29 -10.63 5.67
N ILE A 285 9.42 -9.92 5.72
CA ILE A 285 10.65 -10.33 5.04
C ILE A 285 11.42 -11.22 6.01
N THR A 286 11.06 -12.51 6.06
CA THR A 286 11.74 -13.50 6.90
C THR A 286 12.98 -14.07 6.17
N HIS A 287 13.89 -14.72 6.91
CA HIS A 287 15.06 -15.37 6.31
C HIS A 287 14.73 -16.44 5.27
N SER A 288 13.56 -17.08 5.35
CA SER A 288 13.10 -18.05 4.34
C SER A 288 12.65 -17.37 3.04
N LEU A 289 11.98 -16.22 3.15
CA LEU A 289 11.42 -15.48 2.02
C LEU A 289 12.37 -14.45 1.42
N ILE A 290 13.46 -14.11 2.11
CA ILE A 290 14.42 -13.08 1.67
C ILE A 290 14.95 -13.35 0.26
N SER A 291 15.18 -14.63 -0.08
CA SER A 291 15.61 -15.03 -1.41
C SER A 291 14.55 -14.70 -2.45
N LEU A 292 13.26 -14.88 -2.18
CA LEU A 292 12.16 -14.52 -3.09
C LEU A 292 11.98 -13.00 -3.20
N TRP A 293 12.04 -12.29 -2.08
CA TRP A 293 11.95 -10.83 -2.01
C TRP A 293 13.03 -10.14 -2.84
N LEU A 294 14.28 -10.57 -2.66
CA LEU A 294 15.46 -9.96 -3.26
C LEU A 294 15.93 -10.68 -4.53
N SER A 295 15.26 -11.76 -4.94
CA SER A 295 15.54 -12.43 -6.21
C SER A 295 15.39 -11.44 -7.35
N THR A 296 16.52 -11.01 -7.89
CA THR A 296 16.60 -10.52 -9.27
C THR A 296 16.35 -11.73 -10.14
N THR A 297 15.38 -11.72 -11.05
CA THR A 297 15.12 -12.84 -11.98
C THR A 297 16.39 -13.20 -12.73
N ARG A 298 17.20 -14.10 -12.18
CA ARG A 298 18.26 -14.81 -12.90
C ARG A 298 17.52 -15.87 -13.68
N ASN A 299 17.49 -15.75 -15.00
CA ASN A 299 17.11 -16.86 -15.85
C ASN A 299 18.07 -18.02 -15.56
N SER A 300 17.65 -18.96 -14.71
CA SER A 300 18.30 -20.23 -14.50
C SER A 300 18.12 -21.07 -15.76
N THR A 301 18.98 -20.84 -16.76
CA THR A 301 19.26 -21.84 -17.79
C THR A 301 20.35 -22.77 -17.27
N SER A 302 19.98 -23.67 -16.35
CA SER A 302 20.83 -24.83 -16.06
C SER A 302 20.68 -25.83 -17.21
N ARG A 303 21.42 -25.64 -18.29
CA ARG A 303 21.55 -26.68 -19.31
C ARG A 303 22.57 -27.69 -18.79
N GLN A 304 22.06 -28.78 -18.20
CA GLN A 304 22.85 -29.99 -17.98
C GLN A 304 23.33 -30.49 -19.35
N LEU A 305 24.62 -30.36 -19.64
CA LEU A 305 25.24 -31.04 -20.78
C LEU A 305 25.52 -32.48 -20.39
N ARG A 306 24.74 -33.41 -20.94
CA ARG A 306 25.15 -34.82 -21.09
C ARG A 306 26.04 -34.93 -22.33
N SER A 307 27.12 -35.68 -22.17
CA SER A 307 28.19 -35.95 -23.13
C SER A 307 27.79 -36.91 -24.25
N SER A 308 28.21 -36.63 -25.48
CA SER A 308 28.72 -37.65 -26.42
C SER A 308 29.46 -37.07 -27.64
N HIS A 309 30.72 -37.47 -27.75
CA HIS A 309 31.56 -37.79 -28.93
C HIS A 309 31.81 -36.78 -30.10
N THR A 310 33.05 -36.26 -30.07
CA THR A 310 34.08 -35.93 -31.10
C THR A 310 33.94 -36.42 -32.57
N PRO A 311 34.72 -35.92 -33.59
CA PRO A 311 35.95 -35.10 -33.52
C PRO A 311 36.10 -33.90 -34.51
N ARG A 312 37.13 -33.07 -34.26
CA ARG A 312 37.66 -31.92 -35.05
C ARG A 312 38.32 -32.33 -36.39
N PRO A 313 38.60 -31.38 -37.33
CA PRO A 313 39.93 -30.70 -37.38
C PRO A 313 39.88 -29.17 -37.66
N ARG A 314 40.73 -28.37 -36.97
CA ARG A 314 41.88 -27.52 -37.46
C ARG A 314 41.46 -26.37 -38.41
N SER A 315 41.73 -25.07 -38.16
CA SER A 315 42.99 -24.43 -37.77
C SER A 315 42.80 -23.01 -37.16
N SER A 316 43.79 -22.60 -36.36
CA SER A 316 44.18 -21.26 -35.83
C SER A 316 43.64 -20.02 -36.57
N SER A 317 43.34 -18.87 -35.95
CA SER A 317 44.20 -18.13 -35.00
C SER A 317 43.46 -16.94 -34.33
N THR A 318 44.11 -16.36 -33.29
CA THR A 318 43.99 -15.00 -32.70
C THR A 318 42.89 -14.55 -31.72
N LEU A 319 41.96 -15.37 -31.21
CA LEU A 319 40.98 -14.87 -30.20
C LEU A 319 41.11 -15.38 -28.76
N ASP A 320 41.97 -16.36 -28.47
CA ASP A 320 42.08 -16.94 -27.11
C ASP A 320 43.01 -16.18 -26.14
N ARG A 321 43.54 -15.01 -26.54
CA ARG A 321 44.35 -14.15 -25.64
C ARG A 321 43.54 -13.06 -24.93
N ALA A 322 42.23 -12.95 -25.19
CA ALA A 322 41.39 -11.87 -24.64
C ALA A 322 40.53 -12.26 -23.42
N LEU A 323 40.55 -13.53 -22.98
CA LEU A 323 39.66 -14.01 -21.91
C LEU A 323 40.30 -14.33 -20.57
N ASN A 324 41.62 -14.21 -20.40
CA ASN A 324 42.29 -14.53 -19.12
C ASN A 324 43.11 -13.39 -18.50
N VAL A 325 42.91 -12.14 -18.92
CA VAL A 325 43.26 -11.00 -18.05
C VAL A 325 42.07 -10.70 -17.16
N PHE A 326 41.95 -11.58 -16.15
CA PHE A 326 41.27 -11.31 -14.91
C PHE A 326 41.75 -9.96 -14.32
N THR A 327 40.83 -9.28 -13.64
CA THR A 327 41.09 -8.46 -12.44
C THR A 327 41.99 -7.23 -12.58
N ALA A 328 41.49 -6.20 -13.28
CA ALA A 328 41.74 -4.79 -12.93
C ALA A 328 40.77 -3.91 -13.72
N GLY A 329 39.76 -3.32 -13.07
CA GLY A 329 38.85 -2.43 -13.78
C GLY A 329 37.63 -2.07 -12.96
N ARG A 330 37.77 -0.99 -12.18
CA ARG A 330 36.70 -0.23 -11.53
C ARG A 330 35.46 -0.17 -12.43
N ARG A 331 34.32 -0.69 -11.96
CA ARG A 331 33.03 -0.37 -12.60
C ARG A 331 32.59 1.00 -12.14
N SER A 332 32.93 1.98 -12.98
CA SER A 332 32.42 3.35 -12.92
C SER A 332 30.90 3.34 -12.95
N LEU A 333 30.31 3.97 -11.94
CA LEU A 333 28.93 4.39 -11.90
C LEU A 333 28.80 5.63 -12.78
N SER A 334 28.33 5.48 -14.01
CA SER A 334 27.90 6.62 -14.82
C SER A 334 26.42 6.88 -14.57
N ILE A 335 26.18 7.75 -13.59
CA ILE A 335 25.01 8.61 -13.49
C ILE A 335 25.17 9.68 -14.59
N SER A 336 24.32 9.65 -15.61
CA SER A 336 23.87 10.86 -16.32
C SER A 336 22.81 10.51 -17.37
N SER A 337 21.58 10.98 -17.14
CA SER A 337 20.93 11.95 -18.02
C SER A 337 19.49 12.17 -17.55
N ASN A 338 19.24 13.35 -17.00
CA ASN A 338 17.91 13.95 -16.96
C ASN A 338 17.35 13.99 -18.39
N SER A 339 16.38 13.13 -18.67
CA SER A 339 15.54 13.20 -19.86
C SER A 339 14.21 12.51 -19.57
N PRO A 340 13.05 13.18 -19.71
CA PRO A 340 11.74 12.60 -19.41
C PRO A 340 11.33 11.44 -20.35
N ALA A 341 12.10 11.21 -21.42
CA ALA A 341 11.69 10.36 -22.54
C ALA A 341 12.16 8.89 -22.46
N SER A 342 12.93 8.46 -21.45
CA SER A 342 13.30 7.02 -21.28
C SER A 342 12.36 6.24 -20.34
N MET A 343 11.26 6.87 -19.89
CA MET A 343 10.41 6.42 -18.79
C MET A 343 9.33 5.38 -19.15
N VAL A 344 9.25 4.93 -20.41
CA VAL A 344 8.19 4.04 -20.90
C VAL A 344 8.79 2.70 -21.31
N GLY A 345 9.13 1.83 -20.36
CA GLY A 345 9.50 0.45 -20.69
C GLY A 345 10.26 -0.39 -19.67
N ASN A 346 10.78 0.17 -18.57
CA ASN A 346 11.62 -0.63 -17.67
C ASN A 346 10.80 -1.47 -16.69
N SER A 347 10.68 -2.77 -16.98
CA SER A 347 10.38 -3.77 -15.95
C SER A 347 11.52 -3.76 -14.93
N HIS A 348 11.23 -3.35 -13.71
CA HIS A 348 12.22 -3.28 -12.65
C HIS A 348 12.58 -4.69 -12.20
N ARG A 349 13.81 -5.13 -12.48
CA ARG A 349 14.27 -6.45 -12.05
C ARG A 349 14.53 -6.53 -10.54
N ASP A 350 14.74 -5.38 -9.90
CA ASP A 350 15.08 -5.24 -8.49
C ASP A 350 13.99 -4.43 -7.77
N ILE A 351 13.49 -4.98 -6.65
CA ILE A 351 12.50 -4.32 -5.80
C ILE A 351 13.06 -3.04 -5.18
N VAL A 352 14.33 -3.06 -4.76
CA VAL A 352 14.96 -1.96 -4.04
C VAL A 352 15.01 -0.72 -4.92
N VAL A 353 15.52 -0.88 -6.16
CA VAL A 353 15.58 0.19 -7.16
C VAL A 353 14.17 0.73 -7.46
N ARG A 354 13.19 -0.16 -7.64
CA ARG A 354 11.82 0.28 -7.90
C ARG A 354 11.24 1.10 -6.75
N THR A 355 11.45 0.67 -5.52
CA THR A 355 10.97 1.37 -4.33
C THR A 355 11.60 2.76 -4.21
N MET A 356 12.92 2.87 -4.43
CA MET A 356 13.64 4.14 -4.41
C MET A 356 13.16 5.08 -5.53
N ASP A 357 13.03 4.58 -6.76
CA ASP A 357 12.50 5.35 -7.88
C ASP A 357 11.08 5.87 -7.62
N LEU A 358 10.21 5.04 -7.04
CA LEU A 358 8.85 5.45 -6.69
C LEU A 358 8.86 6.51 -5.58
N LEU A 359 9.73 6.36 -4.56
CA LEU A 359 9.87 7.35 -3.49
C LEU A 359 10.35 8.69 -4.05
N GLU A 360 11.36 8.72 -4.91
CA GLU A 360 11.85 9.94 -5.54
C GLU A 360 10.74 10.67 -6.30
N ILE A 361 10.00 9.94 -7.14
CA ILE A 361 8.96 10.52 -7.99
C ILE A 361 7.79 11.03 -7.12
N VAL A 362 7.33 10.23 -6.15
CA VAL A 362 6.23 10.60 -5.26
C VAL A 362 6.59 11.84 -4.44
N PHE A 363 7.80 11.89 -3.88
CA PHE A 363 8.25 13.05 -3.11
C PHE A 363 8.47 14.28 -3.99
N SER A 364 9.05 14.14 -5.18
CA SER A 364 9.21 15.24 -6.13
C SER A 364 7.86 15.82 -6.59
N PHE A 365 6.86 14.95 -6.77
CA PHE A 365 5.53 15.34 -7.22
C PHE A 365 4.73 16.06 -6.13
N HIS A 366 4.75 15.56 -4.88
CA HIS A 366 4.00 16.15 -3.78
C HIS A 366 4.72 17.31 -3.09
N PHE A 367 6.06 17.32 -3.10
CA PHE A 367 6.89 18.35 -2.49
C PHE A 367 7.85 18.94 -3.55
N PRO A 368 7.34 19.76 -4.48
CA PRO A 368 8.17 20.34 -5.52
C PRO A 368 9.20 21.32 -4.95
N SER A 369 10.45 21.22 -5.39
CA SER A 369 11.54 22.13 -5.01
C SER A 369 11.74 22.23 -3.47
N ASN A 370 12.21 23.39 -2.98
CA ASN A 370 12.35 23.69 -1.56
C ASN A 370 11.03 24.23 -0.95
N SER A 371 9.92 23.50 -1.14
CA SER A 371 8.63 23.88 -0.55
C SER A 371 8.49 23.37 0.89
N ASN A 372 7.79 24.13 1.72
CA ASN A 372 7.42 23.71 3.07
C ASN A 372 6.31 22.64 3.00
N PRO A 373 6.49 21.43 3.56
CA PRO A 373 5.47 20.36 3.53
C PRO A 373 4.13 20.75 4.16
N ASP A 374 4.12 21.73 5.07
CA ASP A 374 2.90 22.20 5.75
C ASP A 374 2.18 23.35 5.01
N SER A 375 2.67 23.74 3.83
CA SER A 375 2.09 24.86 3.08
C SER A 375 0.64 24.59 2.65
N ARG A 376 -0.13 25.66 2.48
CA ARG A 376 -1.53 25.54 2.03
C ARG A 376 -1.60 25.05 0.58
N GLU A 377 -0.65 25.47 -0.24
CA GLU A 377 -0.54 25.15 -1.66
C GLU A 377 -0.36 23.64 -1.87
N ILE A 378 0.48 22.97 -1.07
CA ILE A 378 0.69 21.52 -1.16
C ILE A 378 -0.59 20.76 -0.81
N ARG A 379 -1.30 21.21 0.24
CA ARG A 379 -2.55 20.59 0.66
C ARG A 379 -3.66 20.75 -0.37
N GLU A 380 -3.77 21.92 -0.99
CA GLU A 380 -4.73 22.18 -2.07
C GLU A 380 -4.35 21.44 -3.36
N ALA A 381 -3.06 21.41 -3.72
CA ALA A 381 -2.56 20.63 -4.86
C ALA A 381 -2.88 19.14 -4.69
N PHE A 382 -2.68 18.58 -3.50
CA PHE A 382 -3.03 17.18 -3.22
C PHE A 382 -4.54 16.92 -3.37
N LYS A 383 -5.41 17.82 -2.87
CA LYS A 383 -6.87 17.69 -3.05
C LYS A 383 -7.28 17.73 -4.52
N ASN A 384 -6.66 18.59 -5.33
CA ASN A 384 -6.92 18.67 -6.76
C ASN A 384 -6.48 17.39 -7.50
N VAL A 385 -5.32 16.85 -7.11
CA VAL A 385 -4.83 15.55 -7.60
C VAL A 385 -5.82 14.44 -7.24
N LEU A 386 -6.34 14.45 -6.02
CA LEU A 386 -7.29 13.44 -5.54
C LEU A 386 -8.57 13.43 -6.37
N ALA A 387 -9.12 14.60 -6.69
CA ALA A 387 -10.31 14.75 -7.55
C ALA A 387 -10.13 14.15 -8.95
N GLY A 388 -8.91 14.18 -9.50
CA GLY A 388 -8.58 13.58 -10.81
C GLY A 388 -8.15 12.11 -10.78
N SER A 389 -7.94 11.53 -9.59
CA SER A 389 -7.32 10.19 -9.42
C SER A 389 -8.31 9.03 -9.34
N GLY A 390 -9.60 9.31 -9.12
CA GLY A 390 -10.61 8.29 -8.84
C GLY A 390 -10.47 7.60 -7.46
N MET A 391 -9.59 8.09 -6.59
CA MET A 391 -9.46 7.65 -5.20
C MET A 391 -10.54 8.29 -4.30
N SER A 392 -10.75 7.76 -3.09
CA SER A 392 -11.71 8.35 -2.16
C SER A 392 -11.30 9.76 -1.76
N THR A 393 -12.27 10.67 -1.63
CA THR A 393 -12.06 12.07 -1.22
C THR A 393 -11.40 12.22 0.14
N ASP A 394 -11.47 11.17 0.94
CA ASP A 394 -10.97 11.15 2.32
C ASP A 394 -9.53 10.63 2.40
N THR A 395 -8.95 10.16 1.28
CA THR A 395 -7.56 9.66 1.28
C THR A 395 -6.62 10.81 1.60
N SER A 396 -5.79 10.64 2.63
CA SER A 396 -4.74 11.59 2.99
C SER A 396 -3.39 11.25 2.35
N LEU A 397 -2.51 12.25 2.22
CA LEU A 397 -1.13 12.01 1.76
C LEU A 397 -0.40 11.03 2.69
N ASP A 398 -0.70 11.09 3.98
CA ASP A 398 -0.20 10.18 5.01
C ASP A 398 -0.57 8.73 4.72
N GLU A 399 -1.82 8.45 4.33
CA GLU A 399 -2.27 7.10 3.98
C GLU A 399 -1.68 6.60 2.66
N LEU A 400 -1.46 7.50 1.70
CA LEU A 400 -0.96 7.16 0.38
C LEU A 400 0.54 6.79 0.40
N VAL A 401 1.37 7.59 1.07
CA VAL A 401 2.84 7.48 0.97
C VAL A 401 3.44 6.58 2.06
N SER A 402 2.84 6.55 3.26
CA SER A 402 3.38 5.77 4.39
C SER A 402 3.58 4.27 4.10
N PRO A 403 2.69 3.56 3.37
CA PRO A 403 2.91 2.16 3.01
C PRO A 403 4.18 1.93 2.17
N LEU A 404 4.51 2.86 1.28
CA LEU A 404 5.71 2.76 0.43
C LEU A 404 6.98 2.98 1.27
N LEU A 405 6.97 3.96 2.18
CA LEU A 405 8.06 4.17 3.13
C LEU A 405 8.24 2.96 4.04
N LEU A 406 7.15 2.41 4.57
CA LEU A 406 7.18 1.22 5.43
C LEU A 406 7.76 0.01 4.70
N LEU A 407 7.44 -0.19 3.41
CA LEU A 407 8.06 -1.22 2.59
C LEU A 407 9.58 -1.03 2.50
N CYS A 408 10.05 0.19 2.26
CA CYS A 408 11.47 0.54 2.24
C CYS A 408 12.15 0.27 3.59
N THR A 409 11.52 0.69 4.69
CA THR A 409 12.00 0.43 6.07
C THR A 409 12.14 -1.07 6.33
N ARG A 410 11.15 -1.88 5.96
CA ARG A 410 11.18 -3.34 6.13
C ARG A 410 12.32 -3.98 5.34
N ILE A 411 12.54 -3.55 4.10
CA ILE A 411 13.66 -4.01 3.25
C ILE A 411 15.00 -3.68 3.92
N CYS A 412 15.16 -2.45 4.44
CA CYS A 412 16.37 -2.03 5.15
C CYS A 412 16.62 -2.85 6.42
N MET A 413 15.57 -3.21 7.16
CA MET A 413 15.72 -3.96 8.40
C MET A 413 16.24 -5.38 8.18
N MET A 414 15.81 -6.04 7.10
CA MET A 414 16.05 -7.47 6.93
C MET A 414 17.28 -7.79 6.07
N ASP A 415 17.72 -6.88 5.20
CA ASP A 415 18.90 -7.09 4.37
C ASP A 415 19.92 -5.95 4.49
N HIS A 416 21.13 -6.30 4.94
CA HIS A 416 22.24 -5.36 5.08
C HIS A 416 22.72 -4.80 3.72
N THR A 417 22.70 -5.61 2.65
CA THR A 417 23.13 -5.14 1.33
C THR A 417 22.16 -4.10 0.78
N SER A 418 20.86 -4.35 0.87
CA SER A 418 19.82 -3.40 0.47
C SER A 418 19.82 -2.15 1.34
N ARG A 419 20.02 -2.30 2.66
CA ARG A 419 20.17 -1.17 3.58
C ARG A 419 21.31 -0.24 3.19
N LYS A 420 22.50 -0.80 2.89
CA LYS A 420 23.65 -0.01 2.44
C LYS A 420 23.35 0.73 1.13
N ARG A 421 22.68 0.08 0.18
CA ARG A 421 22.27 0.70 -1.09
C ARG A 421 21.26 1.84 -0.90
N VAL A 422 20.28 1.65 -0.02
CA VAL A 422 19.31 2.70 0.32
C VAL A 422 20.03 3.86 1.02
N ARG A 423 20.92 3.58 1.97
CA ARG A 423 21.73 4.60 2.67
C ARG A 423 22.59 5.40 1.69
N GLU A 424 23.31 4.75 0.79
CA GLU A 424 24.17 5.40 -0.21
C GLU A 424 23.37 6.26 -1.21
N TRP A 425 22.09 5.95 -1.43
CA TRP A 425 21.22 6.76 -2.28
C TRP A 425 20.62 7.97 -1.56
N ILE A 426 20.18 7.80 -0.30
CA ILE A 426 19.64 8.92 0.49
C ILE A 426 20.77 9.85 0.93
N ILE A 427 21.88 9.29 1.43
CA ILE A 427 23.01 10.00 2.01
C ILE A 427 24.31 9.49 1.36
N PRO A 428 24.61 9.92 0.12
CA PRO A 428 25.83 9.52 -0.56
C PRO A 428 27.07 10.00 0.19
N PRO A 429 28.20 9.26 0.17
CA PRO A 429 29.44 9.70 0.80
C PRO A 429 30.02 10.96 0.14
N SER A 430 29.63 11.25 -1.11
CA SER A 430 29.98 12.46 -1.86
C SER A 430 28.98 13.61 -1.67
N LEU A 431 28.10 13.55 -0.66
CA LEU A 431 27.10 14.58 -0.40
C LEU A 431 27.78 15.94 -0.16
N ASP A 432 27.31 16.97 -0.86
CA ASP A 432 27.73 18.34 -0.59
C ASP A 432 27.07 18.85 0.69
N ARG A 433 27.90 19.10 1.70
CA ARG A 433 27.52 19.57 3.04
C ARG A 433 27.89 21.04 3.26
N SER A 434 28.09 21.80 2.19
CA SER A 434 28.43 23.24 2.24
C SER A 434 27.22 24.11 2.58
N TYR A 435 26.01 23.65 2.26
CA TYR A 435 24.74 24.33 2.53
C TYR A 435 23.88 23.53 3.51
N PRO A 436 22.94 24.17 4.23
CA PRO A 436 21.99 23.48 5.11
C PRO A 436 21.27 22.33 4.38
N LEU A 437 21.16 21.19 5.06
CA LEU A 437 20.61 19.97 4.45
C LEU A 437 19.10 20.08 4.19
N ASP A 438 18.39 20.93 4.94
CA ASP A 438 16.97 21.23 4.82
C ASP A 438 16.62 22.14 3.64
N GLU A 439 17.57 22.90 3.09
CA GLU A 439 17.35 23.75 1.90
C GLU A 439 17.47 22.99 0.57
N ARG A 440 17.97 21.75 0.62
CA ARG A 440 18.21 20.93 -0.58
C ARG A 440 16.90 20.54 -1.27
N ASP A 441 16.91 20.51 -2.59
CA ASP A 441 15.77 20.12 -3.41
C ASP A 441 15.68 18.62 -3.66
N ASP A 442 16.67 17.85 -3.19
CA ASP A 442 16.74 16.40 -3.30
C ASP A 442 15.84 15.66 -2.29
N PHE A 443 15.76 14.33 -2.44
CA PHE A 443 14.96 13.48 -1.57
C PHE A 443 15.32 13.63 -0.08
N LEU A 444 16.62 13.78 0.24
CA LEU A 444 17.09 13.98 1.61
C LEU A 444 16.55 15.29 2.19
N GLY A 445 16.69 16.42 1.47
CA GLY A 445 16.18 17.71 1.92
C GLY A 445 14.67 17.69 2.14
N ARG A 446 13.91 17.09 1.21
CA ARG A 446 12.46 16.88 1.37
C ARG A 446 12.13 16.05 2.62
N CYS A 447 12.89 14.99 2.88
CA CYS A 447 12.71 14.17 4.09
C CYS A 447 12.98 14.97 5.37
N ILE A 448 14.05 15.76 5.40
CA ILE A 448 14.41 16.59 6.56
C ILE A 448 13.32 17.62 6.86
N ARG A 449 12.84 18.35 5.85
CA ARG A 449 11.71 19.29 6.02
C ARG A 449 10.46 18.58 6.56
N LEU A 450 10.20 17.37 6.08
CA LEU A 450 9.04 16.58 6.50
C LEU A 450 9.14 16.09 7.96
N LEU A 451 10.34 15.84 8.49
CA LEU A 451 10.53 15.50 9.91
C LEU A 451 10.01 16.61 10.84
N GLY A 452 10.07 17.87 10.41
CA GLY A 452 9.53 19.03 11.12
C GLY A 452 8.04 19.30 10.92
N SER A 453 7.33 18.50 10.10
CA SER A 453 5.93 18.77 9.76
C SER A 453 4.98 18.59 10.96
N VAL A 454 4.00 19.49 11.06
CA VAL A 454 2.91 19.42 12.05
C VAL A 454 1.68 18.70 11.48
N TYR A 455 1.35 18.88 10.20
CA TYR A 455 0.16 18.28 9.58
C TYR A 455 0.34 16.79 9.29
N HIS A 456 1.52 16.41 8.79
CA HIS A 456 1.78 15.06 8.27
C HIS A 456 2.37 14.14 9.33
N THR A 457 1.63 13.91 10.41
CA THR A 457 2.13 13.22 11.62
C THR A 457 2.49 11.75 11.40
N ARG A 458 1.78 11.02 10.53
CA ARG A 458 2.09 9.61 10.25
C ARG A 458 3.21 9.50 9.22
N LEU A 459 3.18 10.40 8.23
CA LEU A 459 4.19 10.44 7.18
C LEU A 459 5.56 10.85 7.74
N LYS A 460 5.63 11.86 8.60
CA LYS A 460 6.89 12.25 9.27
C LYS A 460 7.48 11.12 10.12
N ALA A 461 6.63 10.39 10.84
CA ALA A 461 7.07 9.23 11.62
C ALA A 461 7.62 8.14 10.70
N SER A 462 6.93 7.85 9.59
CA SER A 462 7.36 6.84 8.61
C SER A 462 8.69 7.20 7.93
N VAL A 463 8.93 8.48 7.63
CA VAL A 463 10.23 8.97 7.12
C VAL A 463 11.33 8.80 8.17
N GLY A 464 11.06 9.18 9.42
CA GLY A 464 12.02 9.00 10.51
C GLY A 464 12.41 7.53 10.71
N GLU A 465 11.44 6.62 10.72
CA GLU A 465 11.71 5.17 10.80
C GLU A 465 12.55 4.66 9.64
N MET A 466 12.29 5.14 8.42
CA MET A 466 13.07 4.76 7.24
C MET A 466 14.53 5.24 7.34
N LEU A 467 14.75 6.50 7.72
CA LEU A 467 16.11 7.06 7.91
C LEU A 467 16.86 6.33 9.03
N TYR A 468 16.19 6.05 10.14
CA TYR A 468 16.75 5.30 11.25
C TYR A 468 17.12 3.86 10.84
N ALA A 469 16.24 3.17 10.11
CA ALA A 469 16.50 1.83 9.60
C ALA A 469 17.65 1.80 8.57
N ALA A 470 17.78 2.84 7.74
CA ALA A 470 18.91 2.99 6.81
C ALA A 470 20.25 3.18 7.56
N CYS A 471 20.21 3.78 8.75
CA CYS A 471 21.36 4.04 9.64
C CYS A 471 21.55 2.95 10.71
N ASP A 472 21.25 1.69 10.38
CA ASP A 472 21.47 0.52 11.25
C ASP A 472 20.70 0.55 12.59
N CYS A 473 19.62 1.34 12.68
CA CYS A 473 18.93 1.61 13.94
C CYS A 473 19.86 2.17 15.03
N ASP A 474 20.90 2.90 14.65
CA ASP A 474 21.78 3.58 15.58
C ASP A 474 21.53 5.10 15.53
N PRO A 475 21.09 5.72 16.64
CA PRO A 475 20.88 7.16 16.68
C PRO A 475 22.19 7.94 16.45
N SER A 476 23.34 7.39 16.85
CA SER A 476 24.65 8.02 16.69
C SER A 476 25.04 8.14 15.21
N ILE A 477 24.83 7.06 14.45
CA ILE A 477 25.05 7.06 13.00
C ILE A 477 24.09 8.05 12.34
N LEU A 478 22.80 8.03 12.70
CA LEU A 478 21.81 8.94 12.14
C LEU A 478 22.15 10.42 12.40
N SER A 479 22.50 10.77 13.66
CA SER A 479 22.88 12.14 14.03
C SER A 479 24.19 12.58 13.36
N SER A 480 25.18 11.68 13.22
CA SER A 480 26.43 12.00 12.52
C SER A 480 26.23 12.28 11.03
N LEU A 481 25.25 11.61 10.40
CA LEU A 481 25.01 11.71 8.96
C LEU A 481 24.06 12.84 8.58
N VAL A 482 23.02 13.10 9.39
CA VAL A 482 21.94 14.06 9.09
C VAL A 482 22.01 15.32 9.96
N GLY A 483 22.71 15.27 11.09
CA GLY A 483 22.71 16.32 12.11
C GLY A 483 21.60 16.10 13.14
N TYR A 484 21.94 16.14 14.43
CA TYR A 484 21.01 15.94 15.54
C TYR A 484 19.83 16.92 15.50
N GLY A 485 20.03 18.18 15.09
CA GLY A 485 18.97 19.19 15.04
C GLY A 485 17.78 18.77 14.18
N HIS A 486 18.03 18.14 13.04
CA HIS A 486 16.98 17.68 12.12
C HIS A 486 16.21 16.44 12.62
N VAL A 487 16.87 15.58 13.40
CA VAL A 487 16.30 14.30 13.86
C VAL A 487 15.90 14.30 15.33
N ALA A 488 16.19 15.36 16.08
CA ALA A 488 15.94 15.45 17.52
C ALA A 488 14.47 15.17 17.88
N GLY A 489 13.52 15.76 17.16
CA GLY A 489 12.09 15.52 17.39
C GLY A 489 11.69 14.05 17.16
N PHE A 490 12.29 13.40 16.16
CA PHE A 490 12.05 11.97 15.90
C PHE A 490 12.69 11.09 17.00
N LEU A 491 13.96 11.34 17.35
CA LEU A 491 14.67 10.60 18.39
C LEU A 491 14.00 10.73 19.75
N PHE A 492 13.53 11.93 20.10
CA PHE A 492 12.75 12.18 21.30
C PHE A 492 11.47 11.32 21.33
N ASN A 493 10.69 11.30 20.24
CA ASN A 493 9.49 10.47 20.13
C ASN A 493 9.81 8.96 20.18
N LYS A 494 11.02 8.56 19.78
CA LYS A 494 11.55 7.20 19.87
C LYS A 494 12.03 6.82 21.29
N GLY A 495 12.08 7.78 22.22
CA GLY A 495 12.53 7.57 23.61
C GLY A 495 14.03 7.79 23.84
N ILE A 496 14.74 8.36 22.87
CA ILE A 496 16.18 8.66 22.95
C ILE A 496 16.31 10.14 23.35
N LEU A 497 16.55 10.38 24.64
CA LEU A 497 16.44 11.71 25.28
C LEU A 497 17.75 12.52 25.26
N SER A 498 18.88 11.92 24.92
CA SER A 498 20.19 12.60 24.92
C SER A 498 20.83 12.53 23.54
N ALA A 499 21.53 13.61 23.18
CA ALA A 499 22.36 13.65 21.99
C ALA A 499 23.36 12.47 22.04
N PRO A 500 23.37 11.59 21.04
CA PRO A 500 24.31 10.47 21.02
C PRO A 500 25.76 10.98 21.04
N PRO A 501 26.68 10.29 21.72
CA PRO A 501 28.09 10.65 21.64
C PRO A 501 28.55 10.57 20.18
N PRO A 502 29.39 11.51 19.71
CA PRO A 502 29.94 11.43 18.37
C PRO A 502 30.72 10.10 18.22
N PRO A 503 30.60 9.40 17.07
CA PRO A 503 31.37 8.19 16.85
C PRO A 503 32.87 8.50 16.96
N SER A 504 33.63 7.61 17.60
CA SER A 504 35.07 7.72 17.77
C SER A 504 35.77 7.73 16.39
N THR A 505 36.14 8.90 15.89
CA THR A 505 36.94 9.04 14.68
C THR A 505 38.43 8.98 15.01
N ASP A 506 39.16 8.13 14.30
CA ASP A 506 40.62 8.12 14.30
C ASP A 506 41.17 9.48 13.83
N PRO A 507 42.13 10.10 14.54
CA PRO A 507 42.65 11.44 14.25
C PRO A 507 43.54 11.54 12.99
N HIS A 508 43.52 10.54 12.10
CA HIS A 508 44.42 10.46 10.94
C HIS A 508 43.72 10.51 9.56
N SER A 509 42.41 10.73 9.49
CA SER A 509 41.75 10.96 8.20
C SER A 509 41.65 12.46 7.89
N SER A 510 42.25 12.88 6.77
CA SER A 510 42.17 14.23 6.21
C SER A 510 40.80 14.51 5.58
N GLN A 511 39.71 14.25 6.30
CA GLN A 511 38.34 14.52 5.89
C GLN A 511 37.79 15.70 6.68
N ARG A 512 37.14 16.64 5.97
CA ARG A 512 36.44 17.79 6.58
C ARG A 512 35.49 17.28 7.67
N VAL A 513 35.64 17.76 8.89
CA VAL A 513 34.81 17.36 10.04
C VAL A 513 33.37 17.82 9.81
N VAL A 514 32.42 16.90 9.96
CA VAL A 514 30.99 17.18 9.85
C VAL A 514 30.46 17.53 11.23
N ASN A 515 29.74 18.65 11.34
CA ASN A 515 29.15 19.08 12.59
C ASN A 515 28.01 18.11 12.99
N PRO A 516 28.07 17.49 14.19
CA PRO A 516 27.07 16.51 14.61
C PRO A 516 25.68 17.11 14.89
N ILE A 517 25.57 18.44 15.01
CA ILE A 517 24.29 19.14 15.25
C ILE A 517 23.61 19.47 13.92
N THR A 518 24.32 20.10 12.99
CA THR A 518 23.75 20.60 11.73
C THR A 518 23.89 19.63 10.56
N GLY A 519 24.81 18.66 10.64
CA GLY A 519 25.14 17.77 9.52
C GLY A 519 25.90 18.46 8.38
N THR A 520 26.27 19.73 8.53
CA THR A 520 27.06 20.50 7.56
C THR A 520 28.55 20.44 7.88
N TYR A 521 29.42 20.81 6.93
CA TYR A 521 30.83 21.04 7.27
C TYR A 521 30.94 22.23 8.23
N ASP A 522 31.86 22.16 9.18
CA ASP A 522 32.19 23.32 10.01
C ASP A 522 32.77 24.43 9.12
N THR A 523 31.93 25.42 8.79
CA THR A 523 32.34 26.65 8.09
C THR A 523 33.34 27.46 8.92
N MET A 524 33.43 27.19 10.23
CA MET A 524 34.43 27.80 11.12
C MET A 524 35.86 27.34 10.87
N ALA A 525 36.10 26.21 10.20
CA ALA A 525 37.47 25.75 9.91
C ALA A 525 38.13 26.44 8.71
N GLN A 526 37.38 27.24 7.92
CA GLN A 526 37.95 27.99 6.78
C GLN A 526 38.37 29.42 7.13
N ASN A 527 37.86 29.98 8.22
CA ASN A 527 38.38 31.22 8.78
C ASN A 527 39.29 30.83 9.93
N GLY A 528 40.61 30.80 9.68
CA GLY A 528 41.63 30.40 10.65
C GLY A 528 41.57 31.20 11.94
N MET A 529 40.74 30.77 12.89
CA MET A 529 40.76 31.23 14.27
C MET A 529 40.70 29.99 15.15
N ASN A 530 41.83 29.73 15.79
CA ASN A 530 41.90 28.86 16.96
C ASN A 530 40.87 29.36 17.98
N ASN A 531 39.69 28.74 18.04
CA ASN A 531 38.82 28.86 19.20
C ASN A 531 39.39 27.97 20.32
N SER A 532 40.55 28.38 20.83
CA SER A 532 40.66 28.53 22.28
C SER A 532 39.45 29.35 22.68
N ILE A 533 38.57 28.78 23.50
CA ILE A 533 37.49 29.47 24.22
C ILE A 533 37.85 30.95 24.32
N VAL A 534 37.27 31.78 23.45
CA VAL A 534 37.29 33.21 23.69
C VAL A 534 36.37 33.32 24.89
N GLU A 535 36.97 33.47 26.08
CA GLU A 535 36.25 33.97 27.23
C GLU A 535 35.52 35.22 26.75
N MET A 536 34.22 35.07 26.50
CA MET A 536 33.33 36.18 26.21
C MET A 536 33.60 37.22 27.28
N THR A 537 33.97 38.43 26.86
CA THR A 537 34.28 39.51 27.81
C THR A 537 33.05 39.73 28.68
N GLU A 538 33.24 40.13 29.94
CA GLU A 538 32.13 40.25 30.90
C GLU A 538 31.01 41.15 30.37
N GLU A 539 31.36 42.17 29.59
CA GLU A 539 30.41 43.06 28.91
C GLU A 539 29.54 42.34 27.86
N GLU A 540 30.11 41.42 27.08
CA GLU A 540 29.34 40.64 26.10
C GLU A 540 28.40 39.64 26.79
N LYS A 541 28.83 39.09 27.93
CA LYS A 541 27.97 38.24 28.78
C LYS A 541 26.82 39.04 29.39
N GLU A 542 27.07 40.26 29.86
CA GLU A 542 26.02 41.14 30.38
C GLU A 542 25.01 41.49 29.28
N ILE A 543 25.46 41.76 28.05
CA ILE A 543 24.58 42.01 26.91
C ILE A 543 23.75 40.78 26.53
N GLU A 544 24.32 39.58 26.55
CA GLU A 544 23.55 38.33 26.36
C GLU A 544 22.59 38.06 27.51
N MET A 545 22.98 38.36 28.75
CA MET A 545 22.14 38.24 29.94
C MET A 545 20.93 39.18 29.84
N ASP A 546 21.12 40.42 29.40
CA ASP A 546 20.05 41.39 29.18
C ASP A 546 19.08 40.93 28.08
N LYS A 547 19.59 40.37 26.98
CA LYS A 547 18.75 39.78 25.91
C LYS A 547 17.94 38.60 26.44
N LEU A 548 18.55 37.73 27.25
CA LEU A 548 17.88 36.60 27.91
C LEU A 548 16.85 37.06 28.93
N PHE A 549 17.12 38.13 29.67
CA PHE A 549 16.20 38.71 30.64
C PHE A 549 14.96 39.30 29.96
N VAL A 550 15.14 39.99 28.82
CA VAL A 550 14.02 40.48 28.01
C VAL A 550 13.21 39.33 27.41
N LEU A 551 13.85 38.21 27.04
CA LEU A 551 13.16 37.01 26.59
C LEU A 551 12.35 36.36 27.72
N PHE A 552 12.90 36.28 28.95
CA PHE A 552 12.20 35.79 30.13
C PHE A 552 11.02 36.69 30.52
N ASP A 553 11.20 38.01 30.56
CA ASP A 553 10.12 38.97 30.88
C ASP A 553 9.01 38.95 29.82
N ARG A 554 9.37 38.75 28.54
CA ARG A 554 8.39 38.52 27.47
C ARG A 554 7.64 37.20 27.64
N LEU A 555 8.32 36.14 28.08
CA LEU A 555 7.73 34.83 28.27
C LEU A 555 6.78 34.82 29.48
N ASP A 556 7.19 35.43 30.59
CA ASP A 556 6.37 35.62 31.81
C ASP A 556 5.15 36.50 31.53
N ARG A 557 5.30 37.58 30.74
CA ARG A 557 4.19 38.45 30.35
C ARG A 557 3.25 37.80 29.32
N SER A 558 3.72 36.80 28.56
CA SER A 558 2.92 36.05 27.57
C SER A 558 2.12 34.87 28.16
N GLY A 559 2.28 34.56 29.45
CA GLY A 559 1.35 33.70 30.19
C GLY A 559 1.28 32.24 29.71
N ALA A 560 2.41 31.59 29.43
CA ALA A 560 2.46 30.13 29.32
C ALA A 560 2.60 29.49 30.72
N PRO A 561 1.78 28.49 31.10
CA PRO A 561 1.88 27.89 32.43
C PRO A 561 3.17 27.06 32.57
N PRO A 562 3.87 27.11 33.72
CA PRO A 562 5.03 26.25 33.93
C PRO A 562 4.57 24.80 34.06
N THR A 563 5.16 23.92 33.26
CA THR A 563 5.06 22.47 33.43
C THR A 563 5.81 22.10 34.71
N ASN A 564 5.10 21.51 35.67
CA ASN A 564 5.62 20.99 36.93
C ASN A 564 6.97 20.25 36.75
N GLN A 565 8.05 20.80 37.30
CA GLN A 565 9.22 20.00 37.69
C GLN A 565 9.58 20.31 39.15
N GLY A 566 9.67 19.22 39.92
CA GLY A 566 9.74 19.19 41.37
C GLY A 566 11.00 19.83 41.95
N LYS A 567 10.79 20.56 43.06
CA LYS A 567 11.84 20.94 44.00
C LYS A 567 12.20 19.75 44.89
N ALA A 568 13.47 19.37 44.91
CA ALA A 568 14.15 18.73 46.05
C ALA A 568 15.56 19.36 46.12
N VAL A 569 15.70 20.53 46.73
CA VAL A 569 16.25 20.75 48.10
C VAL A 569 17.65 20.13 48.27
N HIS A 570 18.70 20.93 48.00
CA HIS A 570 20.01 20.75 48.62
C HIS A 570 20.10 21.65 49.85
N SER A 571 20.24 21.04 51.02
CA SER A 571 20.37 21.68 52.34
C SER A 571 21.81 22.13 52.59
N THR A 572 21.98 23.42 52.90
CA THR A 572 23.26 24.03 53.26
C THR A 572 23.53 23.83 54.76
N VAL A 573 24.51 22.99 55.11
CA VAL A 573 25.03 22.89 56.49
C VAL A 573 26.18 23.90 56.66
N LYS A 574 25.94 24.94 57.47
CA LYS A 574 26.96 25.91 57.89
C LYS A 574 27.91 25.29 58.93
N SER A 575 29.20 25.28 58.62
CA SER A 575 30.30 25.00 59.56
C SER A 575 30.50 26.17 60.53
N LYS A 576 30.25 25.94 61.83
CA LYS A 576 30.71 26.82 62.93
C LYS A 576 32.15 26.44 63.30
N ARG A 577 33.10 27.36 63.13
CA ARG A 577 34.40 27.35 63.81
C ARG A 577 34.35 28.41 64.92
N THR A 578 34.59 28.00 66.17
CA THR A 578 34.97 28.87 67.29
C THR A 578 36.48 28.76 67.51
N PRO A 579 37.18 29.84 67.89
CA PRO A 579 38.46 29.73 68.56
C PRO A 579 38.41 30.25 70.00
N LYS A 580 38.99 29.42 70.88
CA LYS A 580 39.43 29.61 72.27
C LYS A 580 38.38 29.93 73.33
#